data_AF-A0A161YIQ9-F1
#
_entry.id   AF-A0A161YIQ9-F1
#
_cell.length_a   1.000
_cell.length_b   1.000
_cell.length_c   1.000
_cell.angle_alpha   90.00
_cell.angle_beta   90.00
_cell.angle_gamma   90.00
#
_symmetry.space_group_name_H-M   'P 1'
#
loop_
_entity.id
_entity.type
_entity.pdbx_description
1 polymer ?
#
loop_
_entity_poly.entity_id
_entity_poly.type
_entity_poly.pdbx_seq_one_letter_code
_entity_poly.pdbx_strand_id
1 'polypeptide(L)'
;MLIYLHLIRYIIQFIQRSGLKEGDIFIMKKIFYWIFTIFQVIFLITACGIQFFSMKKMGMMRYVVYINRTWEAKYPVPALQYAAIAFLVLFCIIILLYVKIKKDIYIDKKALSMLIMEVIITLVFAIFTLVYSTESYRSYYFISLILGIIALIQNIKILVYLKR
;
A
#
# COMPACT_ATOMS: atom_id res chain seq x y z
N MET A 1 10.91 -5.33 -10.96
CA MET A 1 10.73 -6.69 -10.40
C MET A 1 11.92 -7.14 -9.53
N LEU A 2 13.17 -7.05 -10.01
CA LEU A 2 14.38 -7.49 -9.27
C LEU A 2 14.65 -6.76 -7.95
N ILE A 3 14.49 -5.43 -7.90
CA ILE A 3 14.80 -4.63 -6.69
C ILE A 3 13.87 -4.99 -5.52
N TYR A 4 12.61 -5.27 -5.81
CA TYR A 4 11.61 -5.63 -4.81
C TYR A 4 11.86 -7.04 -4.25
N LEU A 5 12.19 -8.00 -5.13
CA LEU A 5 12.66 -9.33 -4.73
C LEU A 5 13.95 -9.27 -3.90
N HIS A 6 14.84 -8.30 -4.16
CA HIS A 6 16.06 -8.10 -3.40
C HIS A 6 15.79 -7.52 -2.00
N LEU A 7 14.89 -6.54 -1.88
CA LEU A 7 14.47 -5.98 -0.60
C LEU A 7 13.76 -7.04 0.25
N ILE A 8 12.91 -7.85 -0.39
CA ILE A 8 12.24 -9.01 0.22
C ILE A 8 13.28 -10.05 0.68
N ARG A 9 14.26 -10.41 -0.16
CA ARG A 9 15.37 -11.29 0.23
C ARG A 9 16.16 -10.73 1.40
N TYR A 10 16.40 -9.43 1.43
CA TYR A 10 17.16 -8.77 2.50
C TYR A 10 16.44 -8.81 3.84
N ILE A 11 15.14 -8.45 3.86
CA ILE A 11 14.29 -8.54 5.07
C ILE A 11 14.20 -10.00 5.54
N ILE A 12 14.09 -10.95 4.61
CA ILE A 12 14.02 -12.39 4.93
C ILE A 12 15.35 -12.93 5.43
N GLN A 13 16.48 -12.56 4.82
CA GLN A 13 17.81 -12.94 5.29
C GLN A 13 18.11 -12.33 6.67
N PHE A 14 17.64 -11.11 6.93
CA PHE A 14 17.73 -10.50 8.26
C PHE A 14 16.93 -11.29 9.30
N ILE A 15 15.72 -11.73 8.95
CA ILE A 15 14.87 -12.55 9.81
C ILE A 15 15.45 -13.97 10.03
N GLN A 16 16.15 -14.53 9.05
CA GLN A 16 16.66 -15.90 9.08
C GLN A 16 18.09 -16.02 9.65
N ARG A 17 18.88 -14.94 9.60
CA ARG A 17 20.26 -14.87 10.15
C ARG A 17 20.30 -14.67 11.66
N SER A 18 19.16 -14.38 12.30
CA SER A 18 19.07 -14.02 13.72
C SER A 18 19.15 -15.21 14.69
N GLY A 19 19.24 -16.46 14.22
CA GLY A 19 19.39 -17.64 15.09
C GLY A 19 18.23 -17.83 16.09
N LEU A 20 17.08 -17.23 15.80
CA LEU A 20 15.93 -17.11 16.71
C LEU A 20 15.10 -18.40 16.74
N LYS A 21 14.61 -18.76 17.94
CA LYS A 21 13.72 -19.91 18.12
C LYS A 21 12.40 -19.68 17.39
N GLU A 22 11.69 -20.76 17.04
CA GLU A 22 10.40 -20.70 16.32
C GLU A 22 9.37 -19.76 16.99
N GLY A 23 9.37 -19.69 18.33
CA GLY A 23 8.54 -18.77 19.11
C GLY A 23 8.89 -17.29 18.92
N ASP A 24 10.17 -16.96 18.78
CA ASP A 24 10.63 -15.57 18.60
C ASP A 24 10.30 -15.05 17.20
N ILE A 25 10.33 -15.93 16.19
CA ILE A 25 9.90 -15.61 14.82
C ILE A 25 8.42 -15.23 14.78
N PHE A 26 7.58 -15.96 15.52
CA PHE A 26 6.15 -15.64 15.62
C PHE A 26 5.91 -14.28 16.27
N ILE A 27 6.63 -13.97 17.35
CA ILE A 27 6.55 -12.67 18.05
C ILE A 27 6.96 -11.53 17.11
N MET A 28 8.07 -11.68 16.37
CA MET A 28 8.55 -10.67 15.44
C MET A 28 7.56 -10.41 14.29
N LYS A 29 6.96 -11.46 13.71
CA LYS A 29 5.91 -11.30 12.68
C LYS A 29 4.69 -10.54 13.21
N LYS A 30 4.30 -10.79 14.47
CA LYS A 30 3.18 -10.10 15.13
C LYS A 30 3.49 -8.62 15.36
N ILE A 31 4.69 -8.30 15.85
CA ILE A 31 5.14 -6.91 16.05
C ILE A 31 5.17 -6.16 14.72
N PHE A 32 5.76 -6.76 13.69
CA PHE A 32 5.80 -6.21 12.34
C PHE A 32 4.39 -5.89 11.82
N TYR A 33 3.46 -6.85 11.95
CA TYR A 33 2.06 -6.64 11.55
C TYR A 33 1.42 -5.41 12.23
N TRP A 34 1.63 -5.25 13.54
CA TRP A 34 1.08 -4.12 14.30
C TRP A 34 1.69 -2.79 13.88
N ILE A 35 3.03 -2.73 13.71
CA ILE A 35 3.72 -1.52 13.27
C ILE A 35 3.16 -1.05 11.93
N PHE A 36 3.11 -1.92 10.92
CA PHE A 36 2.60 -1.54 9.61
C PHE A 36 1.13 -1.15 9.63
N THR A 37 0.33 -1.75 10.51
CA THR A 37 -1.08 -1.37 10.68
C THR A 37 -1.22 0.04 11.28
N ILE A 38 -0.41 0.39 12.27
CA ILE A 38 -0.38 1.74 12.84
C ILE A 38 0.03 2.76 11.77
N PHE A 39 1.07 2.44 10.98
CA PHE A 39 1.48 3.28 9.86
C PHE A 39 0.34 3.50 8.85
N GLN A 40 -0.40 2.45 8.46
CA GLN A 40 -1.55 2.58 7.55
C GLN A 40 -2.61 3.55 8.10
N VAL A 41 -2.90 3.47 9.41
CA VAL A 41 -3.87 4.37 10.06
C VAL A 41 -3.37 5.82 10.06
N ILE A 42 -2.09 6.05 10.37
CA ILE A 42 -1.48 7.40 10.32
C ILE A 42 -1.54 7.97 8.89
N PHE A 43 -1.27 7.15 7.88
CA PHE A 43 -1.36 7.56 6.48
C PHE A 43 -2.81 7.94 6.10
N LEU A 44 -3.80 7.18 6.52
CA LEU A 44 -5.21 7.51 6.29
C LEU A 44 -5.61 8.84 6.96
N ILE A 45 -5.23 9.03 8.23
CA ILE A 45 -5.47 10.29 8.95
C ILE A 45 -4.79 11.45 8.21
N THR A 46 -3.57 11.25 7.72
CA THR A 46 -2.82 12.25 6.95
C THR A 46 -3.53 12.61 5.65
N ALA A 47 -4.05 11.63 4.90
CA ALA A 47 -4.79 11.87 3.67
C ALA A 47 -6.06 12.70 3.93
N CYS A 48 -6.84 12.34 4.96
CA CYS A 48 -8.00 13.12 5.39
C CYS A 48 -7.61 14.54 5.84
N GLY A 49 -6.51 14.66 6.59
CA GLY A 49 -6.00 15.94 7.07
C GLY A 49 -5.57 16.88 5.93
N ILE A 50 -4.82 16.38 4.95
CA ILE A 50 -4.43 17.16 3.76
C ILE A 50 -5.66 17.69 3.04
N GLN A 51 -6.68 16.84 2.86
CA GLN A 51 -7.91 17.26 2.21
C GLN A 51 -8.64 18.35 2.99
N PHE A 52 -8.82 18.15 4.29
CA PHE A 52 -9.49 19.12 5.15
C PHE A 52 -8.76 20.46 5.17
N PHE A 53 -7.43 20.45 5.31
CA PHE A 53 -6.63 21.67 5.30
C PHE A 53 -6.59 22.34 3.92
N SER A 54 -6.59 21.57 2.83
CA SER A 54 -6.65 22.14 1.48
C SER A 54 -7.99 22.83 1.21
N MET A 55 -9.09 22.39 1.84
CA MET A 55 -10.40 23.07 1.75
C MET A 55 -10.48 24.28 2.67
N LYS A 56 -9.94 24.19 3.89
CA LYS A 56 -10.13 25.22 4.93
C LYS A 56 -9.08 26.33 4.94
N LYS A 57 -7.85 26.07 4.47
CA LYS A 57 -6.73 27.03 4.48
C LYS A 57 -6.28 27.37 3.06
N MET A 58 -6.49 28.62 2.63
CA MET A 58 -6.08 29.09 1.30
C MET A 58 -4.57 28.92 1.02
N GLY A 59 -3.71 29.03 2.05
CA GLY A 59 -2.27 28.81 1.90
C GLY A 59 -1.94 27.37 1.47
N MET A 60 -2.56 26.38 2.12
CA MET A 60 -2.38 24.96 1.76
C MET A 60 -2.95 24.67 0.38
N MET A 61 -4.08 25.27 0.03
CA MET A 61 -4.65 25.17 -1.31
C MET A 61 -3.65 25.65 -2.39
N ARG A 62 -3.05 26.84 -2.21
CA ARG A 62 -2.06 27.37 -3.16
C ARG A 62 -0.82 26.50 -3.25
N TYR A 63 -0.33 26.00 -2.11
CA TYR A 63 0.79 25.07 -2.06
C TYR A 63 0.51 23.77 -2.85
N VAL A 64 -0.64 23.13 -2.61
CA VAL A 64 -1.03 21.89 -3.29
C VAL A 64 -1.13 22.11 -4.81
N VAL A 65 -1.74 23.22 -5.25
CA VAL A 65 -1.85 23.54 -6.68
C VAL A 65 -0.48 23.79 -7.32
N TYR A 66 0.42 24.49 -6.63
CA TYR A 66 1.78 24.71 -7.12
C TYR A 66 2.53 23.39 -7.31
N ILE A 67 2.45 22.48 -6.34
CA ILE A 67 3.11 21.17 -6.43
C ILE A 67 2.50 20.32 -7.55
N ASN A 68 1.17 20.30 -7.70
CA ASN A 68 0.52 19.56 -8.78
C ASN A 68 1.01 20.01 -10.15
N ARG A 69 1.03 21.32 -10.42
CA ARG A 69 1.55 21.87 -11.68
C ARG A 69 3.01 21.53 -11.89
N THR A 70 3.81 21.56 -10.83
CA THR A 70 5.23 21.19 -10.89
C THR A 70 5.40 19.72 -11.26
N TRP A 71 4.56 18.83 -10.73
CA TRP A 71 4.59 17.40 -11.04
C TRP A 71 4.12 17.10 -12.46
N GLU A 72 3.04 17.75 -12.90
CA GLU A 72 2.54 17.64 -14.29
C GLU A 72 3.56 18.12 -15.31
N ALA A 73 4.31 19.19 -14.99
CA ALA A 73 5.35 19.70 -15.88
C ALA A 73 6.60 18.81 -15.93
N LYS A 74 6.92 18.09 -14.85
CA LYS A 74 8.18 17.33 -14.72
C LYS A 74 8.02 15.85 -15.05
N TYR A 75 6.85 15.27 -14.82
CA TYR A 75 6.64 13.83 -14.92
C TYR A 75 5.41 13.52 -15.77
N PRO A 76 5.41 12.39 -16.51
CA PRO A 76 4.20 11.89 -17.17
C PRO A 76 3.26 11.28 -16.12
N VAL A 77 2.64 12.13 -15.30
CA VAL A 77 1.79 11.73 -14.16
C VAL A 77 0.69 10.74 -14.57
N PRO A 78 -0.03 10.91 -15.70
CA PRO A 78 -1.04 9.94 -16.13
C PRO A 78 -0.45 8.53 -16.33
N ALA A 79 0.68 8.42 -17.02
CA ALA A 79 1.34 7.15 -17.26
C ALA A 79 1.80 6.48 -15.95
N LEU A 80 2.32 7.27 -15.00
CA LEU A 80 2.70 6.78 -13.68
C LEU A 80 1.50 6.27 -12.87
N GLN A 81 0.35 6.94 -12.97
CA GLN A 81 -0.87 6.51 -12.30
C GLN A 81 -1.40 5.19 -12.85
N TYR A 82 -1.51 5.05 -14.18
CA TYR A 82 -1.91 3.80 -14.79
C TYR A 82 -0.92 2.66 -14.51
N ALA A 83 0.39 2.95 -14.53
CA ALA A 83 1.41 1.98 -14.16
C ALA A 83 1.26 1.54 -12.70
N ALA A 84 0.97 2.46 -11.77
CA ALA A 84 0.77 2.15 -10.36
C ALA A 84 -0.50 1.30 -10.13
N ILE A 85 -1.62 1.63 -10.79
CA ILE A 85 -2.85 0.83 -10.76
C ILE A 85 -2.56 -0.57 -11.29
N ALA A 86 -1.99 -0.68 -12.49
CA ALA A 86 -1.69 -1.97 -13.12
C ALA A 86 -0.78 -2.81 -12.23
N PHE A 87 0.28 -2.21 -11.67
CA PHE A 87 1.20 -2.89 -10.76
C PHE A 87 0.50 -3.41 -9.51
N LEU A 88 -0.25 -2.58 -8.79
CA LEU A 88 -0.91 -2.97 -7.54
C LEU A 88 -2.03 -4.01 -7.76
N VAL A 89 -2.85 -3.82 -8.80
CA VAL A 89 -3.92 -4.78 -9.14
C VAL A 89 -3.32 -6.13 -9.55
N LEU A 90 -2.27 -6.13 -10.37
CA LEU A 90 -1.61 -7.37 -10.80
C LEU A 90 -0.98 -8.10 -9.61
N PHE A 91 -0.37 -7.37 -8.67
CA PHE A 91 0.14 -7.94 -7.41
C PHE A 91 -0.98 -8.56 -6.56
N CYS A 92 -2.09 -7.84 -6.38
CA CYS A 92 -3.26 -8.36 -5.66
C CYS A 92 -3.77 -9.68 -6.30
N ILE A 93 -3.89 -9.73 -7.63
CA ILE A 93 -4.32 -10.94 -8.35
C ILE A 93 -3.32 -12.09 -8.17
N ILE A 94 -2.02 -11.83 -8.27
CA ILE A 94 -0.98 -12.85 -8.06
C ILE A 94 -1.08 -13.44 -6.66
N ILE A 95 -1.28 -12.61 -5.63
CA ILE A 95 -1.44 -13.07 -4.25
C ILE A 95 -2.67 -13.97 -4.12
N LEU A 96 -3.81 -13.54 -4.66
CA LEU A 96 -5.05 -14.33 -4.63
C LEU A 96 -4.91 -15.68 -5.35
N LEU A 97 -4.26 -15.69 -6.52
CA LEU A 97 -3.99 -16.91 -7.28
C LEU A 97 -3.04 -17.84 -6.52
N TYR A 98 -1.97 -17.30 -5.92
CA TYR A 98 -1.02 -18.09 -5.14
C TYR A 98 -1.71 -18.79 -3.96
N VAL A 99 -2.61 -18.08 -3.25
CA VAL A 99 -3.44 -18.66 -2.18
C VAL A 99 -4.38 -19.74 -2.73
N LYS A 100 -5.04 -19.49 -3.86
CA LYS A 100 -5.99 -20.43 -4.47
C LYS A 100 -5.33 -21.71 -4.99
N ILE A 101 -4.11 -21.62 -5.54
CA ILE A 101 -3.37 -22.77 -6.07
C ILE A 101 -2.83 -23.63 -4.93
N LYS A 102 -2.33 -23.02 -3.85
CA LYS A 102 -1.89 -23.73 -2.65
C LYS A 102 -3.07 -24.07 -1.74
N LYS A 103 -3.99 -24.92 -2.24
CA LYS A 103 -5.17 -25.42 -1.51
C LYS A 103 -4.87 -26.07 -0.15
N ASP A 104 -3.62 -26.50 0.08
CA ASP A 104 -3.16 -27.10 1.35
C ASP A 104 -2.78 -26.07 2.43
N ILE A 105 -2.77 -24.77 2.12
CA ILE A 105 -2.57 -23.75 3.15
C ILE A 105 -3.89 -23.60 3.90
N TYR A 106 -3.94 -24.10 5.14
CA TYR A 106 -5.04 -23.80 6.05
C TYR A 106 -5.13 -22.27 6.23
N ILE A 107 -6.13 -21.67 5.59
CA ILE A 107 -6.39 -20.24 5.67
C ILE A 107 -7.09 -19.98 7.00
N ASP A 108 -6.31 -19.56 8.00
CA ASP A 108 -6.86 -19.07 9.25
C ASP A 108 -7.84 -17.89 9.00
N LYS A 109 -8.84 -17.71 9.86
CA LYS A 109 -9.79 -16.61 9.80
C LYS A 109 -9.09 -15.25 9.69
N LYS A 110 -7.94 -15.13 10.36
CA LYS A 110 -7.10 -13.92 10.31
C LYS A 110 -6.49 -13.68 8.92
N ALA A 111 -6.03 -14.73 8.26
CA ALA A 111 -5.47 -14.67 6.90
C ALA A 111 -6.54 -14.24 5.89
N LEU A 112 -7.74 -14.80 6.02
CA LEU A 112 -8.89 -14.47 5.19
C LEU A 112 -9.28 -12.99 5.35
N SER A 113 -9.35 -12.49 6.58
CA SER A 113 -9.60 -11.08 6.85
C SER A 113 -8.55 -10.16 6.20
N MET A 114 -7.26 -10.51 6.24
CA MET A 114 -6.22 -9.71 5.59
C MET A 114 -6.37 -9.68 4.05
N LEU A 115 -6.71 -10.82 3.43
CA LEU A 115 -6.93 -10.92 1.99
C LEU A 115 -8.14 -10.09 1.55
N ILE A 116 -9.24 -10.11 2.31
CA ILE A 116 -10.40 -9.24 2.04
C ILE A 116 -9.98 -7.78 2.10
N MET A 117 -9.22 -7.39 3.14
CA MET A 117 -8.76 -5.99 3.29
C MET A 117 -7.84 -5.55 2.15
N GLU A 118 -7.01 -6.44 1.60
CA GLU A 118 -6.19 -6.15 0.42
C GLU A 118 -7.04 -5.86 -0.81
N VAL A 119 -8.05 -6.69 -1.08
CA VAL A 119 -8.97 -6.46 -2.20
C VAL A 119 -9.69 -5.12 -2.03
N ILE A 120 -10.19 -4.83 -0.82
CA ILE A 120 -10.88 -3.56 -0.53
C ILE A 120 -9.95 -2.37 -0.73
N ILE A 121 -8.74 -2.38 -0.14
CA ILE A 121 -7.79 -1.26 -0.24
C ILE A 121 -7.37 -1.03 -1.69
N THR A 122 -7.07 -2.10 -2.42
CA THR A 122 -6.65 -2.01 -3.82
C THR A 122 -7.79 -1.53 -4.72
N LEU A 123 -9.04 -1.95 -4.47
CA LEU A 123 -10.22 -1.40 -5.14
C LEU A 123 -10.44 0.08 -4.83
N VAL A 124 -10.36 0.47 -3.56
CA VAL A 124 -10.50 1.88 -3.16
C VAL A 124 -9.44 2.75 -3.85
N PHE A 125 -8.18 2.29 -3.88
CA PHE A 125 -7.11 2.98 -4.60
C PHE A 125 -7.38 3.08 -6.11
N ALA A 126 -7.76 1.98 -6.75
CA ALA A 126 -8.01 1.95 -8.19
C ALA A 126 -9.22 2.84 -8.57
N ILE A 127 -10.34 2.71 -7.86
CA ILE A 127 -11.54 3.54 -8.08
C ILE A 127 -11.21 5.00 -7.84
N PHE A 128 -10.53 5.34 -6.74
CA PHE A 128 -10.16 6.72 -6.45
C PHE A 128 -9.29 7.33 -7.55
N THR A 129 -8.31 6.58 -8.05
CA THR A 129 -7.36 7.04 -9.08
C THR A 129 -8.00 7.09 -10.48
N LEU A 130 -9.08 6.34 -10.74
CA LEU A 130 -9.75 6.36 -12.04
C LEU A 130 -10.93 7.35 -12.10
N VAL A 131 -11.63 7.55 -10.98
CA VAL A 131 -12.84 8.38 -10.91
C VAL A 131 -12.51 9.84 -10.67
N TYR A 132 -11.49 10.14 -9.86
CA TYR A 132 -11.13 11.51 -9.51
C TYR A 132 -9.97 12.02 -10.35
N SER A 133 -9.90 13.35 -10.48
CA SER A 133 -8.83 14.09 -11.16
C SER A 133 -8.44 15.32 -10.36
N THR A 134 -7.39 16.02 -10.77
CA THR A 134 -6.99 17.31 -10.18
C THR A 134 -8.04 18.40 -10.33
N GLU A 135 -8.94 18.27 -11.31
CA GLU A 135 -10.06 19.20 -11.56
C GLU A 135 -11.17 19.01 -10.53
N SER A 136 -11.52 17.76 -10.23
CA SER A 136 -12.55 17.42 -9.24
C SER A 136 -12.02 17.53 -7.80
N TYR A 137 -10.78 17.11 -7.58
CA TYR A 137 -10.16 17.01 -6.26
C TYR A 137 -8.74 17.59 -6.30
N ARG A 138 -8.54 18.80 -5.79
CA ARG A 138 -7.21 19.45 -5.87
C ARG A 138 -6.10 18.67 -5.15
N SER A 139 -6.41 17.99 -4.06
CA SER A 139 -5.44 17.13 -3.33
C SER A 139 -5.28 15.73 -3.93
N TYR A 140 -5.82 15.50 -5.13
CA TYR A 140 -5.90 14.19 -5.78
C TYR A 140 -4.55 13.46 -5.85
N TYR A 141 -3.49 14.13 -6.29
CA TYR A 141 -2.17 13.49 -6.41
C TYR A 141 -1.59 13.07 -5.06
N PHE A 142 -1.80 13.85 -4.01
CA PHE A 142 -1.34 13.49 -2.67
C PHE A 142 -2.11 12.30 -2.11
N ILE A 143 -3.44 12.31 -2.25
CA ILE A 143 -4.29 11.24 -1.72
C ILE A 143 -4.07 9.94 -2.48
N SER A 144 -4.01 9.98 -3.82
CA SER A 144 -3.72 8.80 -4.63
C SER A 144 -2.34 8.21 -4.29
N LEU A 145 -1.32 9.05 -4.09
CA LEU A 145 0.00 8.60 -3.66
C LEU A 145 -0.06 7.91 -2.28
N ILE A 146 -0.73 8.52 -1.30
CA ILE A 146 -0.88 7.93 0.04
C ILE A 146 -1.63 6.60 -0.01
N LEU A 147 -2.73 6.53 -0.76
CA LEU A 147 -3.49 5.29 -0.94
C LEU A 147 -2.65 4.20 -1.63
N GLY A 148 -1.83 4.57 -2.62
CA GLY A 148 -0.88 3.66 -3.26
C GLY A 148 0.14 3.09 -2.27
N ILE A 149 0.69 3.91 -1.37
CA ILE A 149 1.59 3.46 -0.29
C ILE A 149 0.87 2.49 0.66
N ILE A 150 -0.37 2.81 1.06
CA ILE A 150 -1.18 1.95 1.94
C ILE A 150 -1.41 0.58 1.29
N ALA A 151 -1.72 0.54 -0.01
CA ALA A 151 -1.88 -0.68 -0.79
C ALA A 151 -0.57 -1.47 -0.89
N LEU A 152 0.56 -0.81 -1.13
CA LEU A 152 1.89 -1.46 -1.12
C LEU A 152 2.20 -2.11 0.24
N ILE A 153 1.90 -1.41 1.34
CA ILE A 153 2.09 -1.95 2.69
C ILE A 153 1.22 -3.19 2.90
N GLN A 154 -0.04 -3.16 2.45
CA GLN A 154 -0.96 -4.29 2.61
C GLN A 154 -0.47 -5.53 1.84
N ASN A 155 0.04 -5.34 0.61
CA ASN A 155 0.67 -6.39 -0.19
C ASN A 155 1.89 -7.02 0.53
N ILE A 156 2.76 -6.19 1.12
CA ILE A 156 3.92 -6.68 1.90
C ILE A 156 3.47 -7.47 3.12
N LYS A 157 2.46 -6.98 3.86
CA LYS A 157 1.93 -7.66 5.05
C LYS A 157 1.45 -9.07 4.72
N ILE A 158 0.68 -9.22 3.63
CA ILE A 158 0.18 -10.53 3.23
C ILE A 158 1.32 -11.44 2.79
N LEU A 159 2.30 -10.94 2.05
CA LEU A 159 3.44 -11.74 1.63
C LEU A 159 4.23 -12.30 2.83
N VAL A 160 4.48 -11.46 3.84
CA VAL A 160 5.17 -11.87 5.08
C VAL A 160 4.34 -12.88 5.88
N TYR A 161 3.02 -12.70 5.91
CA TYR A 161 2.12 -13.61 6.61
C TYR A 161 2.00 -14.97 5.92
N LEU A 162 1.87 -14.98 4.59
CA LEU A 162 1.62 -16.17 3.79
C LEU A 162 2.88 -17.03 3.59
N LYS A 163 4.07 -16.44 3.76
CA LYS A 163 5.33 -17.19 3.85
C LYS A 163 5.44 -17.84 5.25
N ARG A 164 4.73 -18.95 5.41
CA ARG A 164 4.93 -19.92 6.50
C ARG A 164 6.04 -20.89 6.13
#